data_AF-A0AA37SQA4-F1
#
_entry.id   AF-A0AA37SQA4-F1
#
_cell.length_a   1.000
_cell.length_b   1.000
_cell.length_c   1.000
_cell.angle_alpha   90.00
_cell.angle_beta   90.00
_cell.angle_gamma   90.00
#
_symmetry.space_group_name_H-M   'P 1'
#
loop_
_entity.id
_entity.type
_entity.pdbx_description
1 polymer ?
#
loop_
_entity_poly.entity_id
_entity_poly.type
_entity_poly.pdbx_seq_one_letter_code
_entity_poly.pdbx_strand_id
1 'polypeptide(L)' 'MTIIISNTNCGNSPKQAFLEAFNIAFAKADIKFLLEHVTSDITWIIIGDKRIEGIENFASELERMKSRKNERITHR' A
#
# COMPACT_ATOMS: atom_id res chain seq x y z
N MET A 1 -8.17 9.56 -7.59
CA MET A 1 -8.75 8.40 -8.29
C MET A 1 -7.61 7.46 -8.61
N THR A 2 -7.58 6.25 -8.03
CA THR A 2 -6.54 5.26 -8.35
C THR A 2 -7.04 4.43 -9.52
N ILE A 3 -6.28 4.41 -10.63
CA ILE A 3 -6.61 3.62 -11.81
C ILE A 3 -5.80 2.33 -11.75
N ILE A 4 -6.47 1.18 -11.75
CA ILE A 4 -5.84 -0.15 -11.78
C ILE A 4 -5.97 -0.66 -13.21
N ILE A 5 -4.84 -0.90 -13.89
CA ILE A 5 -4.80 -1.45 -15.25
C ILE A 5 -4.24 -2.87 -15.16
N SER A 6 -5.06 -3.88 -15.45
CA SER A 6 -4.68 -5.28 -15.48
C SER A 6 -4.84 -5.85 -16.90
N ASN A 7 -3.85 -6.60 -17.38
CA ASN A 7 -3.91 -7.26 -18.70
C ASN A 7 -4.54 -8.65 -18.53
N THR A 8 -5.57 -8.97 -19.31
CA THR A 8 -6.46 -10.14 -19.15
C THR A 8 -5.84 -11.50 -19.48
N ASN A 9 -4.52 -11.60 -19.67
CA ASN A 9 -3.92 -12.73 -20.38
C ASN A 9 -3.09 -13.69 -19.51
N CYS A 10 -3.66 -14.15 -18.39
CA CYS A 10 -3.45 -15.45 -17.74
C CYS A 10 -4.47 -15.55 -16.59
N GLY A 11 -5.40 -16.50 -16.65
CA GLY A 11 -6.50 -16.59 -15.68
C GLY A 11 -6.09 -16.52 -14.21
N ASN A 12 -6.72 -15.61 -13.47
CA ASN A 12 -7.08 -15.71 -12.05
C ASN A 12 -6.12 -16.51 -11.15
N SER A 13 -4.88 -16.03 -10.99
CA SER A 13 -4.12 -16.48 -9.81
C SER A 13 -4.63 -15.73 -8.57
N PRO A 14 -4.80 -16.40 -7.42
CA PRO A 14 -5.12 -15.74 -6.14
C PRO A 14 -4.23 -14.53 -5.82
N LYS A 15 -3.02 -14.47 -6.39
CA LYS A 15 -2.08 -13.36 -6.26
C LYS A 15 -2.55 -12.06 -6.94
N GLN A 16 -3.23 -12.14 -8.08
CA GLN A 16 -3.72 -10.92 -8.75
C GLN A 16 -4.88 -10.30 -7.95
N ALA A 17 -5.82 -11.12 -7.51
CA ALA A 17 -6.91 -10.68 -6.64
C ALA A 17 -6.38 -10.09 -5.32
N PHE A 18 -5.33 -10.71 -4.77
CA PHE A 18 -4.62 -10.17 -3.61
C PHE A 18 -4.03 -8.78 -3.86
N LEU A 19 -3.29 -8.59 -4.97
CA LEU A 19 -2.69 -7.28 -5.28
C LEU A 19 -3.75 -6.19 -5.50
N GLU A 20 -4.88 -6.53 -6.10
CA GLU A 20 -6.01 -5.60 -6.23
C GLU A 20 -6.56 -5.21 -4.86
N ALA A 21 -6.86 -6.19 -4.00
CA ALA A 21 -7.33 -5.94 -2.64
C ALA A 21 -6.33 -5.13 -1.81
N PHE A 22 -5.03 -5.45 -1.91
CA PHE A 22 -3.95 -4.74 -1.23
C PHE A 22 -3.87 -3.27 -1.66
N ASN A 23 -3.96 -2.99 -2.96
CA ASN A 23 -3.96 -1.62 -3.48
C ASN A 23 -5.22 -0.83 -3.07
N ILE A 24 -6.38 -1.47 -3.04
CA ILE A 24 -7.62 -0.87 -2.54
C ILE A 24 -7.50 -0.53 -1.05
N ALA A 25 -6.97 -1.45 -0.23
CA ALA A 25 -6.72 -1.24 1.19
C ALA A 25 -5.76 -0.05 1.42
N PHE A 26 -4.68 0.04 0.65
CA PHE A 26 -3.76 1.17 0.68
C PHE A 26 -4.45 2.50 0.35
N ALA A 27 -5.25 2.56 -0.73
CA ALA A 27 -5.96 3.77 -1.12
C ALA A 27 -6.97 4.25 -0.05
N LYS A 28 -7.58 3.31 0.68
CA LYS A 28 -8.53 3.55 1.77
C LYS A 28 -7.86 3.76 3.14
N ALA A 29 -6.53 3.64 3.23
CA ALA A 29 -5.79 3.64 4.49
C ALA A 29 -6.31 2.57 5.49
N ASP A 30 -6.66 1.39 4.98
CA ASP A 30 -7.01 0.21 5.79
C ASP A 30 -5.73 -0.48 6.27
N ILE A 31 -5.12 0.14 7.28
CA ILE A 31 -3.82 -0.30 7.85
C ILE A 31 -3.94 -1.70 8.45
N LYS A 32 -5.08 -2.03 9.06
CA LYS A 32 -5.32 -3.35 9.64
C LYS A 32 -5.20 -4.44 8.57
N PHE A 33 -5.91 -4.29 7.44
CA PHE A 33 -5.82 -5.24 6.34
C PHE A 33 -4.38 -5.38 5.84
N LEU A 34 -3.68 -4.24 5.63
CA LEU A 34 -2.31 -4.25 5.12
C LEU A 34 -1.35 -5.01 6.05
N LEU A 35 -1.48 -4.87 7.37
CA LEU A 35 -0.61 -5.54 8.33
C LEU A 35 -0.93 -7.03 8.50
N GLU A 36 -2.20 -7.43 8.41
CA GLU A 36 -2.61 -8.84 8.47
C GLU A 36 -2.17 -9.66 7.25
N HIS A 37 -1.85 -8.98 6.14
CA HIS A 37 -1.61 -9.60 4.84
C HIS A 37 -0.16 -9.52 4.36
N VAL A 38 0.76 -9.14 5.26
CA VAL A 38 2.20 -9.11 4.99
C VAL A 38 2.94 -9.93 6.04
N THR A 39 4.13 -10.40 5.69
CA THR A 39 5.00 -11.09 6.64
C THR A 39 5.76 -10.07 7.51
N SER A 40 6.25 -10.52 8.66
CA SER A 40 7.00 -9.67 9.59
C SER A 40 8.30 -9.11 8.99
N ASP A 41 8.87 -9.79 7.99
CA ASP A 41 10.08 -9.46 7.24
C ASP A 41 9.80 -8.67 5.94
N ILE A 42 8.62 -8.06 5.81
CA ILE A 42 8.26 -7.25 4.65
C ILE A 42 9.34 -6.24 4.27
N THR A 43 9.62 -6.15 2.98
CA THR A 43 10.41 -5.08 2.36
C THR A 43 9.53 -4.31 1.37
N TRP A 44 9.17 -3.07 1.70
CA TRP A 44 8.48 -2.16 0.79
C TRP A 44 9.48 -1.15 0.20
N ILE A 45 9.67 -1.20 -1.11
CA ILE A 45 10.50 -0.24 -1.86
C ILE A 45 9.59 0.75 -2.61
N ILE A 46 9.69 2.03 -2.26
CA ILE A 46 9.08 3.13 -3.01
C ILE A 46 10.18 3.69 -3.91
N ILE A 47 10.08 3.38 -5.21
CA ILE A 47 11.10 3.74 -6.20
C ILE A 47 11.28 5.26 -6.22
N GLY A 48 12.52 5.72 -6.01
CA GLY A 48 12.88 7.14 -5.98
C GLY A 48 12.61 7.86 -4.65
N ASP A 49 12.10 7.16 -3.63
CA ASP A 49 11.89 7.73 -2.29
C ASP A 49 12.70 6.96 -1.25
N LYS A 50 12.28 5.74 -0.92
CA LYS A 50 12.88 4.98 0.18
C LYS A 50 12.56 3.50 0.17
N ARG A 51 13.29 2.79 1.02
CA ARG A 51 13.10 1.38 1.36
C ARG A 51 12.66 1.27 2.81
N ILE A 52 11.66 0.45 3.09
CA ILE A 52 11.07 0.23 4.40
C ILE A 52 11.15 -1.27 4.67
N GLU A 53 11.78 -1.67 5.77
CA GLU A 53 12.02 -3.08 6.11
C GLU A 53 11.47 -3.38 7.50
N GLY A 54 10.76 -4.50 7.62
CA GLY A 54 10.12 -4.95 8.85
C GLY A 54 8.73 -4.37 9.08
N ILE A 55 7.85 -5.17 9.68
CA ILE A 55 6.43 -4.83 9.88
C ILE A 55 6.20 -3.60 10.78
N GLU A 56 7.07 -3.37 11.77
CA GLU A 56 6.97 -2.21 12.67
C GLU A 56 7.23 -0.90 11.91
N ASN A 57 8.29 -0.86 11.10
CA ASN A 57 8.62 0.30 10.26
C ASN A 57 7.55 0.51 9.18
N PHE A 58 7.02 -0.59 8.64
CA PHE A 58 5.94 -0.54 7.68
C PHE A 58 4.66 0.07 8.28
N ALA A 59 4.24 -0.39 9.47
CA ALA A 59 3.09 0.16 10.20
C ALA A 59 3.27 1.65 10.51
N SER A 60 4.45 2.03 11.02
CA SER A 60 4.78 3.43 11.33
C SER A 60 4.68 4.33 10.10
N GLU A 61 5.18 3.87 8.95
CA GLU A 61 5.12 4.67 7.73
C GLU A 61 3.69 4.80 7.19
N LEU A 62 2.87 3.74 7.27
CA LEU A 62 1.48 3.81 6.85
C LEU A 62 0.69 4.85 7.67
N GLU A 63 0.87 4.89 8.98
CA GLU A 63 0.23 5.91 9.83
C GLU A 63 0.72 7.33 9.48
N ARG A 64 2.02 7.48 9.19
CA ARG A 64 2.60 8.76 8.73
C ARG A 64 2.10 9.19 7.35
N MET A 65 1.80 8.26 6.45
CA MET A 65 1.20 8.58 5.15
C MET A 65 -0.27 8.98 5.28
N LYS A 66 -1.00 8.34 6.20
CA LYS A 66 -2.40 8.68 6.51
C LYS A 66 -2.54 10.11 7.05
N SER A 67 -1.64 10.54 7.94
CA SER A 67 -1.67 11.91 8.48
C SER A 67 -1.38 12.97 7.42
N ARG A 68 -0.38 12.75 6.56
CA ARG A 68 0.00 13.66 5.45
C ARG A 68 -1.12 13.84 4.41
N LYS A 69 -1.96 12.83 4.18
CA LYS A 69 -3.12 12.95 3.28
C LYS A 69 -4.18 13.95 3.79
N ASN A 70 -4.24 14.17 5.10
CA ASN A 70 -5.16 15.14 5.72
C ASN A 70 -4.59 16.56 5.75
N GLU A 71 -3.27 16.71 5.60
CA GLU A 71 -2.61 17.97 5.33
C GLU A 71 -2.80 18.30 3.83
N ARG A 72 -4.00 18.81 3.50
CA ARG A 72 -4.21 19.46 2.21
C ARG A 72 -3.07 20.46 2.02
N ILE A 73 -2.43 20.34 0.85
CA ILE A 73 -1.59 21.36 0.26
C ILE A 73 -2.40 22.67 0.20
N THR A 74 -2.31 23.49 1.24
CA THR A 74 -2.64 24.91 1.22
C THR A 74 -1.51 25.61 0.48
N HIS A 75 -1.47 25.48 -0.85
CA HIS A 75 -0.80 26.49 -1.66
C HIS A 75 -1.70 27.71 -1.68
N ARG A 76 -1.25 28.78 -1.00
CA ARG A 76 -1.79 30.13 -1.08
C ARG A 76 -1.20 30.82 -2.30
#